data_AF-A0AAE4U1T9-F1
#
_entry.id   AF-A0AAE4U1T9-F1
#
_cell.length_a   1.000
_cell.length_b   1.000
_cell.length_c   1.000
_cell.angle_alpha   90.00
_cell.angle_beta   90.00
_cell.angle_gamma   90.00
#
_symmetry.space_group_name_H-M   'P 1'
#
loop_
_entity.id
_entity.type
_entity.pdbx_description
1 polymer ?
#
loop_
_entity_poly.entity_id
_entity_poly.type
_entity_poly.pdbx_seq_one_letter_code
_entity_poly.pdbx_strand_id
1 'polypeptide(L)'
;MKVLTATASGATRHDDFCHAVEGEIVLPSWVVCDSRTCGCDRAFGGLNSHRATTTIMVRDLELTVEDLTTATFGYLESAGWAELLRADADAGDSTDPVAAYALELLVPTLVLAAQLDPGTIIRVAYNRRADAWEYALAS
;
A
#
# COMPACT_ATOMS: atom_id res chain seq x y z
N MET A 1 -9.74 12.39 -6.26
CA MET A 1 -8.96 12.42 -5.00
C MET A 1 -7.57 11.84 -5.26
N LYS A 2 -6.57 12.32 -4.53
CA LYS A 2 -5.18 11.87 -4.69
C LYS A 2 -4.96 10.51 -4.02
N VAL A 3 -4.36 9.58 -4.75
CA VAL A 3 -4.06 8.21 -4.31
C VAL A 3 -2.66 7.79 -4.73
N LEU A 4 -2.13 6.76 -4.07
CA LEU A 4 -0.85 6.14 -4.40
C LEU A 4 -1.06 4.98 -5.37
N THR A 5 -0.29 4.98 -6.46
CA THR A 5 -0.44 3.98 -7.52
C THR A 5 0.90 3.47 -8.01
N ALA A 6 0.94 2.24 -8.51
CA ALA A 6 2.16 1.66 -9.06
C ALA A 6 2.64 2.44 -10.29
N THR A 7 3.95 2.62 -10.40
CA THR A 7 4.57 3.08 -11.63
C THR A 7 5.95 2.47 -11.86
N ALA A 8 6.29 2.18 -13.11
CA ALA A 8 7.66 1.89 -13.53
C ALA A 8 8.47 3.19 -13.77
N SER A 9 7.82 4.35 -13.80
CA SER A 9 8.48 5.64 -13.97
C SER A 9 9.32 5.98 -12.72
N GLY A 10 10.45 6.67 -12.92
CA GLY A 10 11.32 7.08 -11.80
C GLY A 10 12.18 5.96 -11.21
N ALA A 11 12.16 4.76 -11.80
CA ALA A 11 13.05 3.66 -11.47
C ALA A 11 14.50 3.97 -11.93
N THR A 12 15.25 4.67 -11.07
CA THR A 12 16.63 5.12 -11.32
C THR A 12 17.69 4.25 -10.65
N ARG A 13 17.32 3.39 -9.70
CA ARG A 13 18.25 2.45 -9.06
C ARG A 13 18.29 1.14 -9.84
N HIS A 14 19.46 0.50 -9.86
CA HIS A 14 19.67 -0.78 -10.57
C HIS A 14 18.76 -1.93 -10.08
N ASP A 15 18.24 -1.81 -8.86
CA ASP A 15 17.44 -2.79 -8.16
C ASP A 15 15.98 -2.35 -7.97
N ASP A 16 15.56 -1.29 -8.68
CA ASP A 16 14.16 -0.94 -8.78
C ASP A 16 13.39 -1.93 -9.64
N PHE A 17 12.12 -2.10 -9.29
CA PHE A 17 11.20 -2.92 -10.06
C PHE A 17 9.77 -2.41 -9.91
N CYS A 18 8.98 -2.64 -10.96
CA CYS A 18 7.52 -2.54 -10.92
C CYS A 18 6.96 -3.82 -11.54
N HIS A 19 6.59 -4.78 -10.69
CA HIS A 19 5.88 -6.00 -11.13
C HIS A 19 4.36 -5.85 -11.02
N ALA A 20 3.93 -4.82 -10.29
CA ALA A 20 2.56 -4.33 -10.26
C ALA A 20 2.11 -3.83 -11.64
N VAL A 21 0.81 -3.83 -11.86
CA VAL A 21 0.16 -3.22 -13.03
C VAL A 21 0.29 -1.70 -12.91
N GLU A 22 0.87 -1.06 -13.93
CA GLU A 22 0.99 0.40 -14.00
C GLU A 22 -0.38 1.07 -13.74
N GLY A 23 -0.43 2.01 -12.79
CA GLY A 23 -1.66 2.70 -12.44
C GLY A 23 -2.54 2.04 -11.39
N GLU A 24 -2.27 0.80 -10.98
CA GLU A 24 -3.07 0.17 -9.92
C GLU A 24 -2.78 0.80 -8.55
N ILE A 25 -3.78 0.80 -7.67
CA ILE A 25 -3.63 1.29 -6.29
C ILE A 25 -2.66 0.38 -5.55
N VAL A 26 -1.75 0.99 -4.78
CA VAL A 26 -0.76 0.25 -3.98
C VAL A 26 -0.87 0.61 -2.51
N LEU A 27 -0.66 -0.38 -1.65
CA LEU A 27 -0.64 -0.23 -0.19
C LEU A 27 0.68 -0.75 0.41
N PRO A 28 1.08 -0.26 1.58
CA PRO A 28 2.22 -0.80 2.31
C PRO A 28 2.05 -2.29 2.58
N SER A 29 3.17 -3.01 2.63
CA SER A 29 3.16 -4.39 3.10
C SER A 29 2.74 -4.43 4.57
N TRP A 30 1.82 -5.34 4.89
CA TRP A 30 1.35 -5.55 6.27
C TRP A 30 2.46 -6.02 7.21
N VAL A 31 3.22 -7.03 6.77
CA VAL A 31 4.32 -7.59 7.53
C VAL A 31 5.60 -7.38 6.76
N VAL A 32 6.50 -6.62 7.37
CA VAL A 32 7.88 -6.52 6.90
C VAL A 32 8.67 -7.67 7.53
N CYS A 33 8.90 -8.73 6.76
CA CYS A 33 9.66 -9.88 7.25
C CYS A 33 11.13 -9.51 7.56
N ASP A 34 11.83 -10.35 8.33
CA ASP A 34 13.24 -10.15 8.68
C ASP A 34 14.22 -10.52 7.56
N SER A 35 13.72 -11.04 6.44
CA SER A 35 14.58 -11.36 5.29
C SER A 35 15.06 -10.09 4.60
N ARG A 36 16.38 -9.89 4.60
CA ARG A 36 17.03 -8.77 3.90
C ARG A 36 16.93 -8.84 2.38
N THR A 37 16.49 -9.97 1.82
CA THR A 37 16.39 -10.17 0.36
C THR A 37 14.95 -10.18 -0.13
N CYS A 38 13.96 -10.08 0.74
CA CYS A 38 12.55 -10.10 0.35
C CYS A 38 12.13 -8.81 -0.38
N GLY A 39 12.65 -7.66 0.07
CA GLY A 39 12.31 -6.34 -0.49
C GLY A 39 10.94 -5.81 -0.03
N CYS A 40 10.25 -6.50 0.89
CA CYS A 40 9.00 -6.02 1.48
C CYS A 40 9.17 -4.74 2.30
N ASP A 41 10.40 -4.39 2.70
CA ASP A 41 10.75 -3.15 3.42
C ASP A 41 10.99 -1.96 2.49
N ARG A 42 10.84 -2.11 1.17
CA ARG A 42 11.13 -1.04 0.20
C ARG A 42 10.14 -0.98 -0.96
N ALA A 43 9.02 -1.68 -0.85
CA ALA A 43 8.05 -1.81 -1.92
C ALA A 43 6.62 -1.85 -1.35
N PHE A 44 5.69 -1.31 -2.11
CA PHE A 44 4.26 -1.43 -1.84
C PHE A 44 3.64 -2.47 -2.78
N GLY A 45 2.58 -3.12 -2.32
CA GLY A 45 1.85 -4.15 -3.08
C GLY A 45 0.64 -3.57 -3.80
N GLY A 46 0.45 -3.96 -5.06
CA GLY A 46 -0.74 -3.63 -5.84
C GLY A 46 -1.96 -4.43 -5.41
N LEU A 47 -3.10 -3.75 -5.27
CA LEU A 47 -4.35 -4.36 -4.79
C LEU A 47 -4.89 -5.45 -5.72
N ASN A 48 -4.68 -5.32 -7.04
CA ASN A 48 -5.26 -6.24 -8.01
C ASN A 48 -4.26 -7.32 -8.44
N SER A 49 -3.01 -6.93 -8.72
CA SER A 49 -2.00 -7.87 -9.20
C SER A 49 -1.37 -8.73 -8.11
N HIS A 50 -1.47 -8.30 -6.84
CA HIS A 50 -0.70 -8.85 -5.71
C HIS A 50 0.83 -8.78 -5.92
N ARG A 51 1.30 -7.93 -6.84
CA ARG A 51 2.72 -7.73 -7.13
C ARG A 51 3.21 -6.42 -6.56
N ALA A 52 4.51 -6.36 -6.29
CA ALA A 52 5.12 -5.23 -5.62
C ALA A 52 5.77 -4.24 -6.62
N THR A 53 5.95 -3.00 -6.16
CA THR A 53 6.70 -1.94 -6.85
C THR A 53 7.52 -1.11 -5.87
N THR A 54 8.73 -0.72 -6.27
CA THR A 54 9.60 0.18 -5.50
C THR A 54 9.38 1.67 -5.80
N THR A 55 8.64 1.96 -6.88
CA THR A 55 8.29 3.31 -7.33
C THR A 55 6.78 3.47 -7.41
N ILE A 56 6.30 4.59 -6.85
CA ILE A 56 4.87 4.86 -6.65
C ILE A 56 4.60 6.27 -7.16
N MET A 57 3.50 6.48 -7.86
CA MET A 57 3.07 7.78 -8.36
C MET A 57 1.80 8.24 -7.64
N VAL A 58 1.75 9.52 -7.31
CA VAL A 58 0.53 10.20 -6.88
C VAL A 58 -0.34 10.46 -8.11
N ARG A 59 -1.55 9.92 -8.14
CA ARG A 59 -2.53 10.16 -9.21
C ARG A 59 -3.80 10.77 -8.61
N ASP A 60 -4.43 11.69 -9.34
CA ASP A 60 -5.74 12.20 -8.98
C ASP A 60 -6.81 11.45 -9.79
N LEU A 61 -7.61 10.64 -9.11
CA LEU A 61 -8.60 9.76 -9.72
C LEU A 61 -10.00 10.08 -9.19
N GLU A 62 -11.03 9.89 -10.01
CA GLU A 62 -12.44 10.00 -9.60
C GLU A 62 -12.86 8.75 -8.81
N LEU A 63 -12.36 8.64 -7.57
CA LEU A 63 -12.66 7.58 -6.61
C LEU A 63 -13.12 8.20 -5.30
N THR A 64 -13.96 7.47 -4.58
CA THR A 64 -14.37 7.78 -3.21
C THR A 64 -13.56 6.96 -2.20
N VAL A 65 -13.62 7.36 -0.93
CA VAL A 65 -13.05 6.55 0.16
C VAL A 65 -13.74 5.19 0.25
N GLU A 66 -15.03 5.11 -0.06
CA GLU A 66 -15.80 3.86 -0.07
C GLU A 66 -15.31 2.91 -1.17
N ASP A 67 -15.05 3.41 -2.39
CA ASP A 67 -14.48 2.61 -3.49
C ASP A 67 -13.13 2.01 -3.08
N LEU A 68 -12.27 2.83 -2.48
CA LEU A 68 -10.94 2.41 -2.05
C LEU A 68 -10.97 1.43 -0.87
N THR A 69 -11.90 1.64 0.06
CA THR A 69 -12.11 0.72 1.19
C THR A 69 -12.61 -0.63 0.67
N THR A 70 -13.55 -0.63 -0.27
CA THR A 70 -14.06 -1.84 -0.92
C THR A 70 -12.97 -2.57 -1.70
N ALA A 71 -12.13 -1.85 -2.45
CA ALA A 71 -11.00 -2.44 -3.17
C ALA A 71 -9.97 -3.05 -2.21
N THR A 72 -9.68 -2.35 -1.10
CA THR A 72 -8.74 -2.83 -0.07
C THR A 72 -9.30 -4.06 0.64
N PHE A 73 -10.58 -4.06 0.98
CA PHE A 73 -11.26 -5.22 1.55
C PHE A 73 -11.18 -6.42 0.59
N GLY A 74 -11.48 -6.21 -0.70
CA GLY A 74 -11.37 -7.26 -1.71
C GLY A 74 -9.97 -7.83 -1.84
N TYR A 75 -8.94 -6.99 -1.74
CA TYR A 75 -7.54 -7.42 -1.67
C TYR A 75 -7.25 -8.27 -0.43
N LEU A 76 -7.74 -7.86 0.75
CA LEU A 76 -7.53 -8.60 2.00
C LEU A 76 -8.18 -9.98 1.94
N GLU A 77 -9.35 -10.09 1.32
CA GLU A 77 -10.02 -11.37 1.06
C GLU A 77 -9.20 -12.24 0.10
N SER A 78 -8.85 -11.71 -1.08
CA SER A 78 -8.16 -12.52 -2.11
C SER A 78 -6.73 -12.88 -1.73
N ALA A 79 -6.06 -12.07 -0.91
CA ALA A 79 -4.73 -12.37 -0.38
C ALA A 79 -4.75 -13.30 0.84
N GLY A 80 -5.93 -13.66 1.38
CA GLY A 80 -6.08 -14.55 2.53
C GLY A 80 -5.89 -13.88 3.90
N TRP A 81 -5.71 -12.56 3.96
CA TRP A 81 -5.56 -11.83 5.22
C TRP A 81 -6.88 -11.74 5.99
N ALA A 82 -8.00 -11.65 5.28
CA ALA A 82 -9.32 -11.51 5.89
C ALA A 82 -9.66 -12.68 6.83
N GLU A 83 -9.26 -13.91 6.49
CA GLU A 83 -9.45 -15.08 7.35
C GLU A 83 -8.66 -14.96 8.66
N LEU A 84 -7.40 -14.54 8.57
CA LEU A 84 -6.52 -14.36 9.74
C LEU A 84 -7.04 -13.26 10.66
N LEU A 85 -7.49 -12.13 10.10
CA LEU A 85 -8.04 -11.01 10.88
C LEU A 85 -9.32 -11.40 11.62
N ARG A 86 -10.19 -12.17 10.99
CA ARG A 86 -11.40 -12.68 11.63
C ARG A 86 -11.12 -13.70 12.72
N ALA A 87 -10.07 -14.51 12.55
CA ALA A 87 -9.67 -15.50 13.56
C ALA A 87 -9.07 -14.85 14.82
N ASP A 88 -8.44 -13.68 14.68
CA ASP A 88 -7.85 -12.92 15.79
C ASP A 88 -8.85 -11.97 16.49
N ALA A 89 -9.99 -11.70 15.87
CA ALA A 89 -10.96 -10.73 16.36
C ALA A 89 -11.62 -11.16 17.69
N ASP A 90 -11.74 -10.19 18.61
CA ASP A 90 -12.47 -10.37 19.86
C ASP A 90 -13.97 -10.57 19.60
N ALA A 91 -14.53 -11.67 20.10
CA ALA A 91 -15.95 -12.04 19.89
C ALA A 91 -16.99 -11.02 20.44
N GLY A 92 -16.55 -10.00 21.17
CA GLY A 92 -17.38 -8.93 21.70
C GLY A 92 -17.39 -7.63 20.87
N ASP A 93 -16.52 -7.52 19.85
CA ASP A 93 -16.48 -6.37 18.95
C ASP A 93 -17.47 -6.59 17.79
N SER A 94 -18.37 -5.62 17.56
CA SER A 94 -19.32 -5.67 16.45
C SER A 94 -18.76 -5.05 15.16
N THR A 95 -17.55 -4.51 15.19
CA THR A 95 -16.85 -3.97 14.03
C THR A 95 -16.33 -5.11 13.16
N ASP A 96 -16.52 -5.03 11.84
CA ASP A 96 -15.86 -5.98 10.93
C ASP A 96 -14.34 -5.75 10.97
N PRO A 97 -13.55 -6.71 11.48
CA PRO A 97 -12.11 -6.53 11.65
C PRO A 97 -11.40 -6.29 10.33
N VAL A 98 -11.91 -6.84 9.22
CA VAL A 98 -11.32 -6.67 7.89
C VAL A 98 -11.56 -5.26 7.36
N ALA A 99 -12.76 -4.70 7.62
CA ALA A 99 -13.10 -3.34 7.20
C ALA A 99 -12.36 -2.28 8.03
N ALA A 100 -12.28 -2.46 9.36
CA ALA A 100 -11.51 -1.60 10.23
C ALA A 100 -10.05 -1.52 9.78
N TYR A 101 -9.48 -2.68 9.50
CA TYR A 101 -8.12 -2.82 9.05
C TYR A 101 -7.86 -2.26 7.64
N ALA A 102 -8.80 -2.43 6.72
CA ALA A 102 -8.72 -1.82 5.39
C ALA A 102 -8.55 -0.29 5.51
N LEU A 103 -9.26 0.34 6.45
CA LEU A 103 -9.12 1.77 6.73
C LEU A 103 -7.77 2.10 7.39
N GLU A 104 -7.27 1.26 8.31
CA GLU A 104 -5.95 1.45 8.92
C GLU A 104 -4.82 1.45 7.89
N LEU A 105 -4.89 0.59 6.87
CA LEU A 105 -3.94 0.59 5.76
C LEU A 105 -4.14 1.79 4.83
N LEU A 106 -5.39 2.10 4.51
CA LEU A 106 -5.72 3.09 3.49
C LEU A 106 -5.47 4.52 3.97
N VAL A 107 -5.91 4.88 5.17
CA VAL A 107 -5.90 6.27 5.66
C VAL A 107 -4.50 6.91 5.63
N PRO A 108 -3.43 6.28 6.13
CA PRO A 108 -2.08 6.86 6.06
C PRO A 108 -1.63 7.13 4.62
N THR A 109 -1.95 6.25 3.68
CA THR A 109 -1.60 6.43 2.26
C THR A 109 -2.36 7.58 1.62
N LEU A 110 -3.63 7.78 1.99
CA LEU A 110 -4.45 8.90 1.52
C LEU A 110 -3.97 10.22 2.11
N VAL A 111 -3.61 10.25 3.39
CA VAL A 111 -3.03 11.43 4.05
C VAL A 111 -1.72 11.83 3.37
N LEU A 112 -0.86 10.87 3.04
CA LEU A 112 0.36 11.13 2.27
C LEU A 112 0.06 11.68 0.87
N ALA A 113 -0.80 11.00 0.11
CA ALA A 113 -1.13 11.40 -1.27
C ALA A 113 -1.78 12.79 -1.31
N ALA A 114 -2.58 13.14 -0.29
CA ALA A 114 -3.23 14.45 -0.16
C ALA A 114 -2.21 15.61 -0.06
N GLN A 115 -0.99 15.36 0.44
CA GLN A 115 0.05 16.37 0.64
C GLN A 115 0.95 16.60 -0.58
N LEU A 116 0.84 15.77 -1.61
CA LEU A 116 1.74 15.75 -2.76
C LEU A 116 1.02 16.14 -4.05
N ASP A 117 1.73 16.68 -5.04
CA ASP A 117 1.12 17.02 -6.33
C ASP A 117 0.93 15.77 -7.20
N PRO A 118 -0.14 15.69 -8.03
CA PRO A 118 -0.27 14.63 -9.01
C PRO A 118 0.94 14.55 -9.94
N GLY A 119 1.38 13.33 -10.25
CA GLY A 119 2.62 13.07 -11.00
C GLY A 119 3.86 12.98 -10.13
N THR A 120 3.80 13.33 -8.84
CA THR A 120 4.90 13.11 -7.90
C THR A 120 5.21 11.63 -7.79
N ILE A 121 6.48 11.26 -7.99
CA ILE A 121 6.97 9.89 -7.80
C ILE A 121 7.66 9.81 -6.45
N ILE A 122 7.28 8.81 -5.66
CA ILE A 122 7.81 8.53 -4.34
C ILE A 122 8.47 7.15 -4.29
N ARG A 123 9.46 7.06 -3.41
CA ARG A 123 10.10 5.82 -2.97
C ARG A 123 9.77 5.61 -1.51
N VAL A 124 9.64 4.34 -1.14
CA VAL A 124 9.27 3.92 0.21
C VAL A 124 10.40 3.10 0.81
N ALA A 125 10.63 3.28 2.10
CA ALA A 125 11.52 2.43 2.88
C ALA A 125 10.93 2.27 4.28
N TYR A 126 10.91 1.06 4.81
CA TYR A 126 10.44 0.80 6.15
C TYR A 126 11.60 0.91 7.14
N ASN A 127 11.47 1.85 8.07
CA ASN A 127 12.43 2.06 9.14
C ASN A 127 12.10 1.15 10.32
N ARG A 128 12.80 0.02 10.40
CA ARG A 128 12.65 -0.98 11.48
C ARG A 128 12.93 -0.44 12.89
N ARG A 129 13.68 0.66 13.04
CA ARG A 129 13.94 1.26 14.36
C ARG A 129 12.78 2.14 14.82
N ALA A 130 12.12 2.80 13.89
CA ALA A 130 10.98 3.67 14.15
C ALA A 130 9.63 2.95 14.01
N ASP A 131 9.63 1.71 13.50
CA ASP A 131 8.42 0.95 13.17
C ASP A 131 7.48 1.76 12.26
N ALA A 132 8.06 2.38 11.23
CA ALA A 132 7.34 3.34 10.39
C ALA A 132 7.86 3.33 8.95
N TRP A 133 6.97 3.67 8.01
CA TRP A 133 7.32 3.92 6.62
C TRP A 133 7.89 5.33 6.43
N GLU A 134 9.00 5.41 5.71
CA GLU A 134 9.64 6.63 5.25
C GLU A 134 9.41 6.82 3.76
N TYR A 135 9.24 8.08 3.36
CA TYR A 135 8.89 8.47 2.00
C TYR A 135 9.93 9.46 1.48
N ALA A 136 10.47 9.21 0.29
CA ALA A 136 11.40 10.09 -0.39
C ALA A 136 10.92 10.37 -1.81
N LEU A 137 11.08 11.61 -2.27
CA LEU A 137 10.82 11.95 -3.67
C LEU A 137 11.82 11.20 -4.57
N ALA A 138 11.33 10.60 -5.65
CA ALA A 138 12.18 10.04 -6.69
C ALA A 138 12.65 11.19 -7.60
N SER A 139 13.91 11.58 -7.45
CA SER A 139 14.63 12.49 -8.36
C SER A 139 15.07 11.80 -9.63
#